data_AF-A0AAV9YZA2-F1
#
_entry.id   AF-A0AAV9YZA2-F1
#
_cell.length_a   1.000
_cell.length_b   1.000
_cell.length_c   1.000
_cell.angle_alpha   90.00
_cell.angle_beta   90.00
_cell.angle_gamma   90.00
#
_symmetry.space_group_name_H-M   'P 1'
#
loop_
_entity.id
_entity.type
_entity.pdbx_description
1 polymer ?
#
loop_
_entity_poly.entity_id
_entity_poly.type
_entity_poly.pdbx_seq_one_letter_code
_entity_poly.pdbx_strand_id
1 'polypeptide(L)'
;MTESLGVHMLYLPTVANDTFDKPEPTSFRTGYLLACRNGVNLPWAIRNFEGGSDTFFSVMETSRISSADSLLAVLDIVNAPNSAELLDSLRGITGDITLTFHMLIERYLRGIGTPCPAMFAAAKGAFHSIVDLDRIDSPAFRSQMLAWAATGSPFVDPAGGRISLGPINTHGEGYGIPGGTVAERDVLAREGTFHIQTCHRSIRFPVEYALRLAEVRYVPEGESRDFQEAFDYWFLTQSLIAIGRHSMM
;
A
#
# COMPACT_ATOMS: atom_id res chain seq x y z
N MET A 1 2.27 7.48 33.93
CA MET A 1 2.95 6.59 32.97
C MET A 1 2.06 5.38 32.77
N THR A 2 1.20 5.42 31.76
CA THR A 2 0.35 4.30 31.36
C THR A 2 1.19 3.40 30.46
N GLU A 3 1.82 2.38 31.04
CA GLU A 3 2.37 1.28 30.25
C GLU A 3 1.22 0.70 29.42
N SER A 4 1.43 0.63 28.09
CA SER A 4 0.44 0.07 27.16
C SER A 4 0.14 -1.37 27.59
N LEU A 5 -1.11 -1.62 28.01
CA LEU A 5 -1.60 -2.94 28.42
C LEU A 5 -1.24 -4.01 27.38
N GLY A 6 -1.24 -3.66 26.09
CA GLY A 6 -0.85 -4.55 25.01
C GLY A 6 0.61 -5.00 25.04
N VAL A 7 1.54 -4.14 25.46
CA VAL A 7 2.96 -4.48 25.60
C VAL A 7 3.16 -5.47 26.76
N HIS A 8 2.48 -5.26 27.88
CA HIS A 8 2.46 -6.21 29.01
C HIS A 8 1.84 -7.55 28.63
N MET A 9 0.72 -7.52 27.90
CA MET A 9 0.03 -8.73 27.45
C MET A 9 0.84 -9.52 26.41
N LEU A 10 1.72 -8.88 25.62
CA LEU A 10 2.62 -9.59 24.69
C LEU A 10 3.93 -10.03 25.36
N TYR A 11 4.52 -9.21 26.23
CA TYR A 11 5.79 -9.51 26.88
C TYR A 11 5.67 -10.67 27.87
N LEU A 12 4.66 -10.65 28.74
CA LEU A 12 4.54 -11.64 29.82
C LEU A 12 4.35 -13.08 29.30
N PRO A 13 3.51 -13.39 28.30
CA PRO A 13 3.37 -14.75 27.78
C PRO A 13 4.54 -15.20 26.90
N THR A 14 5.37 -14.27 26.42
CA THR A 14 6.47 -14.55 25.48
C THR A 14 7.81 -14.66 26.18
N VAL A 15 8.02 -13.92 27.27
CA VAL A 15 9.32 -13.77 27.95
C VAL A 15 9.26 -14.11 29.45
N ALA A 16 8.16 -13.81 30.15
CA ALA A 16 8.07 -14.01 31.60
C ALA A 16 7.34 -15.31 31.98
N ASN A 17 7.66 -15.86 33.17
CA ASN A 17 7.01 -17.04 33.74
C ASN A 17 5.95 -16.68 34.82
N ASP A 18 5.55 -15.41 34.91
CA ASP A 18 4.69 -14.94 36.01
C ASP A 18 3.25 -15.47 35.93
N THR A 19 2.65 -15.66 37.10
CA THR A 19 1.27 -16.12 37.27
C THR A 19 0.27 -15.00 37.05
N PHE A 20 -0.71 -15.25 36.18
CA PHE A 20 -1.77 -14.32 35.83
C PHE A 20 -2.98 -14.52 36.75
N ASP A 21 -3.11 -13.69 37.79
CA ASP A 21 -4.20 -13.78 38.77
C ASP A 21 -5.52 -13.13 38.30
N LYS A 22 -5.51 -12.50 37.12
CA LYS A 22 -6.68 -11.81 36.54
C LYS A 22 -7.21 -12.58 35.32
N PRO A 23 -8.54 -12.68 35.15
CA PRO A 23 -9.15 -13.47 34.09
C PRO A 23 -8.80 -13.00 32.67
N GLU A 24 -8.69 -11.69 32.42
CA GLU A 24 -8.34 -11.15 31.10
C GLU A 24 -6.94 -11.58 30.61
N PRO A 25 -5.85 -11.39 31.39
CA PRO A 25 -4.54 -11.93 31.02
C PRO A 25 -4.49 -13.46 30.89
N THR A 26 -5.25 -14.19 31.71
CA THR A 26 -5.36 -15.66 31.57
C THR A 26 -6.01 -16.04 30.24
N SER A 27 -7.11 -15.41 29.86
CA SER A 27 -7.79 -15.65 28.58
C SER A 27 -6.91 -15.29 27.39
N PHE A 28 -6.19 -14.16 27.47
CA PHE A 28 -5.21 -13.80 26.44
C PHE A 28 -4.10 -14.85 26.32
N ARG A 29 -3.51 -15.30 27.44
CA ARG A 29 -2.49 -16.35 27.44
C ARG A 29 -3.02 -17.66 26.84
N THR A 30 -4.24 -18.06 27.18
CA THR A 30 -4.87 -19.25 26.58
C THR A 30 -5.03 -19.11 25.08
N GLY A 31 -5.46 -17.93 24.59
CA GLY A 31 -5.51 -17.61 23.16
C GLY A 31 -4.13 -17.57 22.49
N TYR A 32 -3.14 -17.04 23.17
CA TYR A 32 -1.77 -16.92 22.68
C TYR A 32 -1.05 -18.28 22.59
N LEU A 33 -1.38 -19.21 23.49
CA LEU A 33 -0.84 -20.57 23.53
C LEU A 33 -1.65 -21.57 22.69
N LEU A 34 -2.76 -21.15 22.10
CA LEU A 34 -3.64 -22.02 21.33
C LEU A 34 -2.88 -22.61 20.15
N ALA A 35 -2.86 -23.94 20.08
CA ALA A 35 -2.21 -24.64 19.00
C ALA A 35 -3.07 -24.60 17.74
N CYS A 36 -2.44 -24.33 16.60
CA CYS A 36 -2.97 -24.63 15.29
C CYS A 36 -3.24 -26.14 15.15
N ARG A 37 -4.00 -26.53 14.12
CA ARG A 37 -4.36 -27.95 13.86
C ARG A 37 -3.15 -28.90 13.80
N ASN A 38 -1.96 -28.39 13.50
CA ASN A 38 -0.70 -29.12 13.42
C ASN A 38 0.14 -29.07 14.72
N GLY A 39 -0.41 -28.59 15.84
CA GLY A 39 0.28 -28.51 17.12
C GLY A 39 1.23 -27.31 17.28
N VAL A 40 1.39 -26.49 16.24
CA VAL A 40 2.21 -25.28 16.27
C VAL A 40 1.46 -24.17 16.99
N ASN A 41 2.10 -23.48 17.93
CA ASN A 41 1.58 -22.26 18.53
C ASN A 41 2.53 -21.08 18.30
N LEU A 42 2.04 -19.86 18.53
CA LEU A 42 2.81 -18.64 18.27
C LEU A 42 4.12 -18.56 19.10
N PRO A 43 4.16 -18.93 20.40
CA PRO A 43 5.42 -19.00 21.13
C PRO A 43 6.42 -20.01 20.58
N TRP A 44 5.95 -21.13 20.04
CA TRP A 44 6.82 -22.07 19.34
C TRP A 44 7.36 -21.43 18.05
N ALA A 45 6.52 -20.74 17.27
CA ALA A 45 6.95 -20.08 16.04
C ALA A 45 7.99 -18.98 16.29
N ILE A 46 7.78 -18.14 17.31
CA ILE A 46 8.73 -17.08 17.70
C ILE A 46 10.07 -17.67 18.16
N ARG A 47 10.03 -18.73 18.99
CA ARG A 47 11.26 -19.38 19.49
C ARG A 47 12.04 -20.11 18.41
N ASN A 48 11.35 -20.63 17.40
CA ASN A 48 11.97 -21.32 16.27
C ASN A 48 12.16 -20.41 15.05
N PHE A 49 11.93 -19.10 15.19
CA PHE A 49 12.26 -18.13 14.17
C PHE A 49 13.78 -18.12 13.97
N GLU A 50 14.24 -17.99 12.74
CA GLU A 50 15.67 -17.94 12.44
C GLU A 50 16.30 -16.71 13.13
N GLY A 51 17.31 -16.94 13.98
CA GLY A 51 17.89 -15.90 14.85
C GLY A 51 17.19 -15.72 16.22
N GLY A 52 16.08 -16.42 16.46
CA GLY A 52 15.35 -16.42 17.73
C GLY A 52 14.35 -15.26 17.89
N SER A 53 13.86 -15.09 19.12
CA SER A 53 12.81 -14.11 19.44
C SER A 53 13.24 -12.66 19.21
N ASP A 54 14.50 -12.32 19.50
CA ASP A 54 15.01 -10.96 19.33
C ASP A 54 15.05 -10.58 17.85
N THR A 55 15.48 -11.51 16.99
CA THR A 55 15.41 -11.32 15.54
C THR A 55 13.97 -11.23 15.05
N PHE A 56 13.04 -12.03 15.58
CA PHE A 56 11.62 -11.90 15.24
C PHE A 56 11.07 -10.50 15.54
N PHE A 57 11.29 -9.96 16.74
CA PHE A 57 10.83 -8.61 17.09
C PHE A 57 11.55 -7.52 16.29
N SER A 58 12.84 -7.69 16.04
CA SER A 58 13.60 -6.79 15.16
C SER A 58 13.04 -6.77 13.74
N VAL A 59 12.72 -7.94 13.18
CA VAL A 59 12.06 -8.04 11.86
C VAL A 59 10.68 -7.39 11.90
N MET A 60 9.86 -7.63 12.92
CA MET A 60 8.56 -6.98 13.04
C MET A 60 8.64 -5.45 13.07
N GLU A 61 9.60 -4.89 13.82
CA GLU A 61 9.78 -3.43 13.88
C GLU A 61 10.35 -2.87 12.58
N THR A 62 11.36 -3.52 12.00
CA THR A 62 11.99 -3.07 10.74
C THR A 62 11.10 -3.25 9.52
N SER A 63 10.13 -4.18 9.58
CA SER A 63 9.14 -4.39 8.52
C SER A 63 8.03 -3.36 8.52
N ARG A 64 7.90 -2.58 9.60
CA ARG A 64 6.83 -1.61 9.76
C ARG A 64 7.09 -0.37 8.92
N ILE A 65 6.12 -0.02 8.08
CA ILE A 65 6.12 1.25 7.36
C ILE A 65 5.63 2.35 8.31
N SER A 66 6.54 3.18 8.81
CA SER A 66 6.22 4.29 9.72
C SER A 66 6.11 5.65 9.02
N SER A 67 6.64 5.77 7.80
CA SER A 67 6.61 7.00 7.00
C SER A 67 6.76 6.70 5.51
N ALA A 68 6.62 7.74 4.67
CA ALA A 68 6.93 7.68 3.25
C ALA A 68 8.36 7.19 2.97
N ASP A 69 9.34 7.61 3.78
CA ASP A 69 10.74 7.26 3.59
C ASP A 69 11.00 5.76 3.77
N SER A 70 10.27 5.11 4.70
CA SER A 70 10.34 3.65 4.88
C SER A 70 10.03 2.89 3.60
N LEU A 71 9.01 3.34 2.85
CA LEU A 71 8.61 2.71 1.59
C LEU A 71 9.52 3.14 0.43
N LEU A 72 9.87 4.43 0.34
CA LEU A 72 10.74 4.95 -0.72
C LEU A 72 12.10 4.25 -0.75
N ALA A 73 12.64 3.87 0.42
CA ALA A 73 13.90 3.13 0.52
C ALA A 73 13.89 1.77 -0.21
N VAL A 74 12.73 1.12 -0.28
CA VAL A 74 12.56 -0.21 -0.89
C VAL A 74 11.80 -0.17 -2.22
N LEU A 75 11.35 1.00 -2.65
CA LEU A 75 10.67 1.20 -3.91
C LEU A 75 11.69 1.31 -5.06
N ASP A 76 11.41 0.65 -6.16
CA ASP A 76 12.14 0.82 -7.42
C ASP A 76 11.17 1.41 -8.46
N ILE A 77 11.45 2.63 -8.90
CA ILE A 77 10.59 3.33 -9.85
C ILE A 77 11.08 3.03 -11.27
N VAL A 78 10.46 2.02 -11.88
CA VAL A 78 10.85 1.47 -13.16
C VAL A 78 10.12 2.17 -14.28
N ASN A 79 10.86 2.80 -15.17
CA ASN A 79 10.35 3.43 -16.38
C ASN A 79 10.09 2.38 -17.46
N ALA A 80 8.85 2.30 -17.96
CA ALA A 80 8.50 1.43 -19.08
C ALA A 80 9.10 1.93 -20.41
N PRO A 81 9.19 1.08 -21.44
CA PRO A 81 9.49 1.54 -22.80
C PRO A 81 8.54 2.69 -23.21
N ASN A 82 9.09 3.73 -23.83
CA ASN A 82 8.38 4.97 -24.23
C ASN A 82 7.86 5.84 -23.08
N SER A 83 8.21 5.55 -21.82
CA SER A 83 7.79 6.41 -20.70
C SER A 83 8.44 7.80 -20.74
N ALA A 84 9.53 7.98 -21.47
CA ALA A 84 10.19 9.27 -21.67
C ALA A 84 9.29 10.25 -22.43
N GLU A 85 8.72 9.83 -23.56
CA GLU A 85 7.81 10.65 -24.36
C GLU A 85 6.53 11.01 -23.58
N LEU A 86 6.02 10.06 -22.79
CA LEU A 86 4.84 10.25 -21.95
C LEU A 86 5.14 11.18 -20.77
N LEU A 87 6.34 11.09 -20.19
CA LEU A 87 6.79 12.03 -19.17
C LEU A 87 6.98 13.44 -19.76
N ASP A 88 7.56 13.56 -20.95
CA ASP A 88 7.74 14.85 -21.62
C ASP A 88 6.39 15.49 -21.99
N SER A 89 5.42 14.68 -22.40
CA SER A 89 4.03 15.13 -22.58
C SER A 89 3.45 15.65 -21.26
N LEU A 90 3.65 14.93 -20.15
CA LEU A 90 3.16 15.35 -18.84
C LEU A 90 3.82 16.66 -18.37
N ARG A 91 5.12 16.83 -18.62
CA ARG A 91 5.86 18.07 -18.36
C ARG A 91 5.34 19.23 -19.20
N GLY A 92 5.04 18.98 -20.48
CA GLY A 92 4.45 19.97 -21.38
C GLY A 92 3.08 20.45 -20.92
N ILE A 93 2.24 19.54 -20.44
CA ILE A 93 0.87 19.84 -19.97
C ILE A 93 0.90 20.57 -18.63
N THR A 94 1.71 20.11 -17.68
CA THR A 94 1.79 20.69 -16.34
C THR A 94 2.65 21.97 -16.29
N GLY A 95 3.50 22.20 -17.28
CA GLY A 95 4.47 23.30 -17.30
C GLY A 95 5.67 23.09 -16.36
N ASP A 96 5.77 21.93 -15.68
CA ASP A 96 6.88 21.59 -14.78
C ASP A 96 7.89 20.72 -15.51
N ILE A 97 8.96 21.32 -16.03
CA ILE A 97 10.04 20.61 -16.74
C ILE A 97 10.84 19.66 -15.83
N THR A 98 10.79 19.85 -14.51
CA THR A 98 11.54 19.04 -13.55
C THR A 98 10.77 17.79 -13.13
N LEU A 99 9.49 17.72 -13.48
CA LEU A 99 8.60 16.64 -13.07
C LEU A 99 9.17 15.28 -13.46
N THR A 100 9.11 14.34 -12.53
CA THR A 100 9.44 12.93 -12.74
C THR A 100 8.34 12.07 -12.12
N PHE A 101 8.20 10.82 -12.58
CA PHE A 101 7.33 9.86 -11.90
C PHE A 101 7.74 9.67 -10.44
N HIS A 102 9.04 9.71 -10.14
CA HIS A 102 9.52 9.68 -8.76
C HIS A 102 8.94 10.81 -7.91
N MET A 103 9.00 12.04 -8.39
CA MET A 103 8.43 13.19 -7.66
C MET A 103 6.93 13.08 -7.46
N LEU A 104 6.18 12.58 -8.44
CA LEU A 104 4.73 12.38 -8.30
C LEU A 104 4.40 11.37 -7.20
N ILE A 105 5.09 10.23 -7.23
CA ILE A 105 4.91 9.18 -6.23
C ILE A 105 5.38 9.65 -4.85
N GLU A 106 6.51 10.34 -4.77
CA GLU A 106 7.01 10.88 -3.51
C GLU A 106 6.01 11.88 -2.89
N ARG A 107 5.49 12.82 -3.69
CA ARG A 107 4.46 13.77 -3.24
C ARG A 107 3.22 13.05 -2.76
N TYR A 108 2.74 12.05 -3.51
CA TYR A 108 1.61 11.21 -3.11
C TYR A 108 1.86 10.53 -1.76
N LEU A 109 3.01 9.87 -1.58
CA LEU A 109 3.34 9.13 -0.37
C LEU A 109 3.48 10.02 0.87
N ARG A 110 3.96 11.27 0.68
CA ARG A 110 4.09 12.26 1.76
C ARG A 110 2.76 12.97 2.08
N GLY A 111 1.76 12.86 1.22
CA GLY A 111 0.46 13.48 1.45
C GLY A 111 -0.28 12.87 2.64
N ILE A 112 -1.10 13.69 3.30
CA ILE A 112 -1.86 13.32 4.50
C ILE A 112 -3.35 13.56 4.25
N GLY A 113 -4.19 12.71 4.82
CA GLY A 113 -5.62 12.85 4.78
C GLY A 113 -6.23 12.51 3.42
N THR A 114 -7.50 12.86 3.28
CA THR A 114 -8.35 12.44 2.16
C THR A 114 -8.21 13.41 0.97
N PRO A 115 -7.60 12.99 -0.14
CA PRO A 115 -7.62 13.77 -1.38
C PRO A 115 -9.03 13.75 -1.98
N CYS A 116 -9.52 14.88 -2.47
CA CYS A 116 -10.87 15.02 -3.02
C CYS A 116 -11.96 14.38 -2.12
N PRO A 117 -12.18 14.90 -0.89
CA PRO A 117 -13.06 14.31 0.12
C PRO A 117 -14.46 13.85 -0.36
N ALA A 118 -15.16 14.64 -1.16
CA ALA A 118 -16.49 14.31 -1.67
C ALA A 118 -16.43 13.14 -2.67
N MET A 119 -15.43 13.12 -3.55
CA MET A 119 -15.21 12.01 -4.48
C MET A 119 -14.80 10.73 -3.73
N PHE A 120 -13.91 10.87 -2.75
CA PHE A 120 -13.48 9.76 -1.91
C PHE A 120 -14.62 9.17 -1.08
N ALA A 121 -15.50 10.01 -0.53
CA ALA A 121 -16.69 9.56 0.18
C ALA A 121 -17.62 8.73 -0.72
N ALA A 122 -17.77 9.12 -2.00
CA ALA A 122 -18.53 8.34 -2.98
C ALA A 122 -17.88 6.98 -3.31
N ALA A 123 -16.54 6.92 -3.33
CA ALA A 123 -15.79 5.69 -3.58
C ALA A 123 -15.69 4.74 -2.37
N LYS A 124 -15.97 5.23 -1.15
CA LYS A 124 -15.76 4.49 0.11
C LYS A 124 -16.42 3.11 0.15
N GLY A 125 -17.59 2.96 -0.49
CA GLY A 125 -18.30 1.67 -0.57
C GLY A 125 -17.61 0.59 -1.39
N ALA A 126 -16.62 0.94 -2.22
CA ALA A 126 -15.88 0.00 -3.05
C ALA A 126 -14.64 -0.61 -2.33
N PHE A 127 -14.24 -0.03 -1.19
CA PHE A 127 -13.06 -0.45 -0.43
C PHE A 127 -13.37 -1.64 0.47
N HIS A 128 -12.41 -2.55 0.61
CA HIS A 128 -12.56 -3.71 1.48
C HIS A 128 -12.54 -3.27 2.96
N SER A 129 -13.40 -3.86 3.80
CA SER A 129 -13.55 -3.50 5.22
C SER A 129 -12.35 -3.81 6.10
N ILE A 130 -11.33 -4.48 5.56
CA ILE A 130 -10.07 -4.77 6.25
C ILE A 130 -9.19 -3.51 6.35
N VAL A 131 -9.44 -2.51 5.51
CA VAL A 131 -8.74 -1.23 5.58
C VAL A 131 -9.36 -0.37 6.66
N ASP A 132 -8.54 -0.01 7.64
CA ASP A 132 -8.88 0.96 8.68
C ASP A 132 -8.76 2.39 8.16
N LEU A 133 -9.86 2.93 7.65
CA LEU A 133 -9.94 4.29 7.10
C LEU A 133 -9.89 5.38 8.17
N ASP A 134 -10.08 5.04 9.45
CA ASP A 134 -9.96 6.03 10.54
C ASP A 134 -8.51 6.50 10.71
N ARG A 135 -7.55 5.76 10.13
CA ARG A 135 -6.13 6.09 10.09
C ARG A 135 -5.72 6.89 8.85
N ILE A 136 -6.64 7.38 8.02
CA ILE A 136 -6.31 8.07 6.76
C ILE A 136 -5.44 9.33 6.95
N ASP A 137 -5.55 9.97 8.12
CA ASP A 137 -4.73 11.14 8.49
C ASP A 137 -3.34 10.78 9.05
N SER A 138 -3.00 9.49 9.13
CA SER A 138 -1.67 9.03 9.53
C SER A 138 -0.67 9.27 8.39
N PRO A 139 0.52 9.86 8.66
CA PRO A 139 1.57 10.06 7.64
C PRO A 139 2.05 8.77 6.95
N ALA A 140 1.88 7.61 7.61
CA ALA A 140 2.23 6.31 7.05
C ALA A 140 1.12 5.69 6.18
N PHE A 141 -0.10 6.24 6.19
CA PHE A 141 -1.29 5.56 5.68
C PHE A 141 -1.16 5.24 4.18
N ARG A 142 -0.87 6.24 3.36
CA ARG A 142 -0.74 6.07 1.90
C ARG A 142 0.37 5.09 1.53
N SER A 143 1.49 5.12 2.25
CA SER A 143 2.59 4.17 2.08
C SER A 143 2.18 2.74 2.46
N GLN A 144 1.49 2.56 3.59
CA GLN A 144 0.96 1.26 3.99
C GLN A 144 -0.03 0.70 2.96
N MET A 145 -0.94 1.54 2.45
CA MET A 145 -1.92 1.11 1.45
C MET A 145 -1.26 0.74 0.13
N LEU A 146 -0.25 1.51 -0.31
CA LEU A 146 0.48 1.20 -1.54
C LEU A 146 1.27 -0.11 -1.42
N ALA A 147 1.98 -0.30 -0.30
CA ALA A 147 2.70 -1.55 -0.05
C ALA A 147 1.74 -2.74 0.05
N TRP A 148 0.58 -2.55 0.67
CA TRP A 148 -0.46 -3.58 0.75
C TRP A 148 -0.99 -3.96 -0.61
N ALA A 149 -1.34 -2.98 -1.44
CA ALA A 149 -1.71 -3.23 -2.83
C ALA A 149 -0.61 -3.97 -3.59
N ALA A 150 0.66 -3.59 -3.40
CA ALA A 150 1.78 -4.17 -4.15
C ALA A 150 2.16 -5.58 -3.71
N THR A 151 1.97 -5.93 -2.44
CA THR A 151 2.57 -7.14 -1.85
C THR A 151 1.54 -8.07 -1.19
N GLY A 152 0.29 -7.63 -1.05
CA GLY A 152 -0.72 -8.32 -0.25
C GLY A 152 -0.55 -8.10 1.26
N SER A 153 0.42 -7.29 1.70
CA SER A 153 0.72 -7.01 3.11
C SER A 153 1.03 -5.52 3.35
N PRO A 154 0.55 -4.89 4.45
CA PRO A 154 0.88 -3.50 4.77
C PRO A 154 2.29 -3.33 5.36
N PHE A 155 3.13 -4.37 5.29
CA PHE A 155 4.49 -4.42 5.80
C PHE A 155 5.48 -4.60 4.64
N VAL A 156 6.70 -4.08 4.82
CA VAL A 156 7.82 -4.33 3.91
C VAL A 156 8.68 -5.43 4.51
N ASP A 157 9.06 -6.41 3.72
CA ASP A 157 10.06 -7.40 4.13
C ASP A 157 11.48 -6.82 3.90
N PRO A 158 12.28 -6.53 4.94
CA PRO A 158 13.60 -5.91 4.81
C PRO A 158 14.62 -6.79 4.08
N ALA A 159 14.44 -8.12 4.13
CA ALA A 159 15.27 -9.07 3.42
C ALA A 159 14.73 -9.40 2.02
N GLY A 160 13.51 -8.95 1.72
CA GLY A 160 12.84 -9.24 0.48
C GLY A 160 13.22 -8.28 -0.65
N GLY A 161 12.90 -8.68 -1.88
CA GLY A 161 13.12 -7.85 -3.06
C GLY A 161 12.38 -6.52 -3.02
N ARG A 162 12.89 -5.56 -3.79
CA ARG A 162 12.29 -4.22 -3.96
C ARG A 162 10.88 -4.30 -4.54
N ILE A 163 10.04 -3.33 -4.19
CA ILE A 163 8.72 -3.15 -4.79
C ILE A 163 8.90 -2.39 -6.10
N SER A 164 8.50 -2.97 -7.23
CA SER A 164 8.61 -2.31 -8.53
C SER A 164 7.36 -1.48 -8.81
N LEU A 165 7.51 -0.17 -8.99
CA LEU A 165 6.42 0.74 -9.33
C LEU A 165 6.74 1.50 -10.61
N GLY A 166 5.78 1.72 -11.49
CA GLY A 166 6.07 2.51 -12.69
C GLY A 166 4.91 2.70 -13.64
N PRO A 167 5.08 3.57 -14.65
CA PRO A 167 4.09 3.71 -15.71
C PRO A 167 4.00 2.43 -16.57
N ILE A 168 2.86 2.23 -17.22
CA ILE A 168 2.67 1.25 -18.30
C ILE A 168 1.84 1.87 -19.41
N ASN A 169 2.13 1.47 -20.64
CA ASN A 169 1.35 1.84 -21.81
C ASN A 169 0.11 0.94 -21.91
N THR A 170 -1.07 1.55 -21.97
CA THR A 170 -2.37 0.86 -22.00
C THR A 170 -2.61 0.04 -23.27
N HIS A 171 -1.88 0.35 -24.35
CA HIS A 171 -1.91 -0.38 -25.62
C HIS A 171 -0.80 -1.43 -25.74
N GLY A 172 0.17 -1.44 -24.83
CA GLY A 172 1.31 -2.35 -24.83
C GLY A 172 0.96 -3.79 -24.43
N GLU A 173 1.87 -4.71 -24.76
CA GLU A 173 1.82 -6.09 -24.25
C GLU A 173 2.01 -6.06 -22.72
N GLY A 174 1.06 -6.64 -21.98
CA GLY A 174 1.12 -6.72 -20.52
C GLY A 174 0.21 -5.75 -19.75
N TYR A 175 -0.59 -4.93 -20.43
CA TYR A 175 -1.70 -4.21 -19.80
C TYR A 175 -3.05 -4.88 -20.13
N GLY A 176 -3.80 -5.25 -19.09
CA GLY A 176 -5.09 -5.94 -19.20
C GLY A 176 -5.13 -7.25 -18.42
N ILE A 177 -6.24 -7.95 -18.51
CA ILE A 177 -6.43 -9.27 -17.88
C ILE A 177 -5.78 -10.33 -18.77
N PRO A 178 -5.02 -11.31 -18.23
CA PRO A 178 -4.51 -12.43 -19.00
C PRO A 178 -5.64 -13.16 -19.76
N GLY A 179 -5.54 -13.25 -21.08
CA GLY A 179 -6.57 -13.84 -21.94
C GLY A 179 -7.81 -12.96 -22.15
N GLY A 180 -7.82 -11.73 -21.64
CA GLY A 180 -8.89 -10.76 -21.82
C GLY A 180 -8.97 -10.18 -23.24
N THR A 181 -10.12 -9.60 -23.54
CA THR A 181 -10.42 -8.95 -24.81
C THR A 181 -9.87 -7.52 -24.87
N VAL A 182 -9.73 -6.98 -26.09
CA VAL A 182 -9.36 -5.57 -26.29
C VAL A 182 -10.37 -4.63 -25.61
N ALA A 183 -11.67 -4.96 -25.66
CA ALA A 183 -12.72 -4.15 -25.04
C ALA A 183 -12.56 -4.07 -23.51
N GLU A 184 -12.23 -5.18 -22.85
CA GLU A 184 -11.97 -5.19 -21.40
C GLU A 184 -10.72 -4.37 -21.05
N ARG A 185 -9.66 -4.49 -21.85
CA ARG A 185 -8.46 -3.66 -21.69
C ARG A 185 -8.76 -2.18 -21.84
N ASP A 186 -9.59 -1.80 -22.81
CA ASP A 186 -9.98 -0.40 -23.05
C ASP A 186 -10.82 0.14 -21.88
N VAL A 187 -11.69 -0.68 -21.28
CA VAL A 187 -12.41 -0.33 -20.05
C VAL A 187 -11.44 -0.06 -18.90
N LEU A 188 -10.49 -0.97 -18.66
CA LEU A 188 -9.47 -0.80 -17.62
C LEU A 188 -8.61 0.45 -17.86
N ALA A 189 -8.19 0.69 -19.11
CA ALA A 189 -7.43 1.87 -19.52
C ALA A 189 -8.22 3.16 -19.28
N ARG A 190 -9.52 3.15 -19.58
CA ARG A 190 -10.41 4.29 -19.37
C ARG A 190 -10.60 4.59 -17.89
N GLU A 191 -10.72 3.56 -17.05
CA GLU A 191 -10.89 3.68 -15.59
C GLU A 191 -9.57 3.92 -14.84
N GLY A 192 -8.43 3.82 -15.52
CA GLY A 192 -7.13 4.05 -14.92
C GLY A 192 -6.73 2.93 -13.95
N THR A 193 -7.16 1.71 -14.23
CA THR A 193 -6.93 0.58 -13.33
C THR A 193 -5.45 0.20 -13.28
N PHE A 194 -4.91 -0.02 -12.09
CA PHE A 194 -3.53 -0.49 -11.96
C PHE A 194 -3.41 -1.95 -12.38
N HIS A 195 -2.31 -2.27 -13.05
CA HIS A 195 -1.88 -3.65 -13.22
C HIS A 195 -0.97 -4.01 -12.03
N ILE A 196 -1.43 -4.94 -11.19
CA ILE A 196 -0.81 -5.29 -9.91
C ILE A 196 -0.50 -6.77 -9.90
N GLN A 197 0.73 -7.14 -9.52
CA GLN A 197 1.14 -8.53 -9.36
C GLN A 197 1.81 -8.69 -7.99
N THR A 198 1.03 -9.13 -7.00
CA THR A 198 1.50 -9.26 -5.61
C THR A 198 2.64 -10.25 -5.45
N CYS A 199 2.60 -11.36 -6.18
CA CYS A 199 3.69 -12.35 -6.22
C CYS A 199 5.01 -11.79 -6.74
N HIS A 200 4.96 -10.74 -7.56
CA HIS A 200 6.14 -10.05 -8.11
C HIS A 200 6.41 -8.69 -7.44
N ARG A 201 5.66 -8.34 -6.39
CA ARG A 201 5.75 -7.06 -5.68
C ARG A 201 5.71 -5.87 -6.65
N SER A 202 4.83 -5.92 -7.64
CA SER A 202 4.81 -4.94 -8.74
C SER A 202 3.47 -4.22 -8.88
N ILE A 203 3.56 -2.92 -9.16
CA ILE A 203 2.45 -2.07 -9.54
C ILE A 203 2.84 -1.33 -10.82
N ARG A 204 1.93 -1.32 -11.78
CA ARG A 204 2.04 -0.55 -13.00
C ARG A 204 0.79 0.31 -13.20
N PHE A 205 0.97 1.62 -13.31
CA PHE A 205 -0.13 2.57 -13.48
C PHE A 205 -0.23 3.04 -14.94
N PRO A 206 -1.43 3.14 -15.51
CA PRO A 206 -1.62 3.59 -16.89
C PRO A 206 -1.32 5.08 -17.00
N VAL A 207 -0.20 5.43 -17.64
CA VAL A 207 0.28 6.82 -17.70
C VAL A 207 -0.63 7.71 -18.55
N GLU A 208 -1.34 7.14 -19.52
CA GLU A 208 -2.33 7.83 -20.32
C GLU A 208 -3.51 8.32 -19.46
N TYR A 209 -3.83 7.62 -18.36
CA TYR A 209 -4.81 8.12 -17.40
C TYR A 209 -4.25 9.34 -16.64
N ALA A 210 -2.99 9.30 -16.23
CA ALA A 210 -2.34 10.44 -15.58
C ALA A 210 -2.25 11.66 -16.52
N LEU A 211 -1.99 11.45 -17.82
CA LEU A 211 -2.03 12.51 -18.84
C LEU A 211 -3.43 13.13 -18.93
N ARG A 212 -4.49 12.31 -19.00
CA ARG A 212 -5.88 12.82 -18.99
C ARG A 212 -6.19 13.62 -17.73
N LEU A 213 -5.70 13.19 -16.56
CA LEU A 213 -5.83 13.99 -15.34
C LEU A 213 -5.10 15.34 -15.47
N ALA A 214 -3.89 15.37 -16.05
CA ALA A 214 -3.14 16.62 -16.21
C ALA A 214 -3.82 17.59 -17.20
N GLU A 215 -4.54 17.09 -18.20
CA GLU A 215 -5.27 17.90 -19.18
C GLU A 215 -6.53 18.58 -18.60
N VAL A 216 -7.01 18.13 -17.44
CA VAL A 216 -8.17 18.75 -16.78
C VAL A 216 -7.83 20.15 -16.33
N ARG A 217 -8.76 21.09 -16.56
CA ARG A 217 -8.67 22.45 -16.03
C ARG A 217 -9.17 22.49 -14.59
N TYR A 218 -8.25 22.55 -13.65
CA TYR A 218 -8.56 22.67 -12.23
C TYR A 218 -8.90 24.11 -11.82
N VAL A 219 -9.78 24.22 -10.82
CA VAL A 219 -10.13 25.49 -10.17
C VAL A 219 -9.79 25.38 -8.68
N PRO A 220 -9.14 26.38 -8.06
CA PRO A 220 -8.68 26.29 -6.66
C PRO A 220 -9.79 26.06 -5.63
N GLU A 221 -11.03 26.44 -5.95
CA GLU A 221 -12.22 26.24 -5.11
C GLU A 221 -12.96 24.94 -5.45
N GLY A 222 -12.49 24.19 -6.44
CA GLY A 222 -13.03 22.90 -6.84
C GLY A 222 -12.60 21.76 -5.92
N GLU A 223 -13.26 20.63 -6.09
CA GLU A 223 -12.98 19.40 -5.32
C GLU A 223 -11.56 18.88 -5.50
N SER A 224 -11.06 18.93 -6.74
CA SER A 224 -9.64 18.76 -7.06
C SER A 224 -9.07 20.13 -7.40
N ARG A 225 -8.15 20.64 -6.58
CA ARG A 225 -7.62 22.00 -6.72
C ARG A 225 -6.52 22.09 -7.77
N ASP A 226 -5.79 20.99 -7.96
CA ASP A 226 -4.73 20.87 -8.93
C ASP A 226 -4.58 19.41 -9.42
N PHE A 227 -3.65 19.22 -10.34
CA PHE A 227 -3.31 17.91 -10.89
C PHE A 227 -2.78 16.94 -9.82
N GLN A 228 -1.98 17.40 -8.85
CA GLN A 228 -1.40 16.54 -7.83
C GLN A 228 -2.51 15.98 -6.91
N GLU A 229 -3.50 16.79 -6.54
CA GLU A 229 -4.61 16.35 -5.71
C GLU A 229 -5.51 15.33 -6.42
N ALA A 230 -5.75 15.53 -7.73
CA ALA A 230 -6.47 14.56 -8.55
C ALA A 230 -5.68 13.25 -8.74
N PHE A 231 -4.36 13.36 -8.95
CA PHE A 231 -3.46 12.22 -9.00
C PHE A 231 -3.48 11.45 -7.69
N ASP A 232 -3.36 12.14 -6.55
CA ASP A 232 -3.39 11.55 -5.21
C ASP A 232 -4.69 10.80 -4.95
N TYR A 233 -5.83 11.40 -5.33
CA TYR A 233 -7.14 10.76 -5.23
C TYR A 233 -7.22 9.47 -6.04
N TRP A 234 -6.84 9.53 -7.31
CA TRP A 234 -6.82 8.37 -8.19
C TRP A 234 -5.90 7.27 -7.64
N PHE A 235 -4.68 7.63 -7.26
CA PHE A 235 -3.67 6.70 -6.81
C PHE A 235 -4.02 6.01 -5.49
N LEU A 236 -4.58 6.77 -4.54
CA LEU A 236 -5.09 6.22 -3.28
C LEU A 236 -6.25 5.27 -3.53
N THR A 237 -7.22 5.69 -4.34
CA THR A 237 -8.42 4.91 -4.67
C THR A 237 -8.06 3.58 -5.32
N GLN A 238 -7.15 3.58 -6.31
CA GLN A 238 -6.68 2.35 -6.96
C GLN A 238 -5.94 1.43 -5.98
N SER A 239 -5.11 1.99 -5.10
CA SER A 239 -4.40 1.21 -4.07
C SER A 239 -5.39 0.55 -3.10
N LEU A 240 -6.41 1.29 -2.65
CA LEU A 240 -7.43 0.78 -1.72
C LEU A 240 -8.33 -0.27 -2.36
N ILE A 241 -8.72 -0.09 -3.62
CA ILE A 241 -9.56 -1.04 -4.36
C ILE A 241 -8.83 -2.37 -4.56
N ALA A 242 -7.51 -2.36 -4.73
CA ALA A 242 -6.71 -3.57 -4.90
C ALA A 242 -6.70 -4.46 -3.65
N ILE A 243 -6.71 -3.85 -2.46
CA ILE A 243 -6.64 -4.56 -1.18
C ILE A 243 -7.90 -5.43 -0.99
N GLY A 244 -7.69 -6.71 -0.68
CA GLY A 244 -8.77 -7.68 -0.50
C GLY A 244 -9.32 -8.27 -1.80
N ARG A 245 -8.87 -7.80 -2.97
CA ARG A 245 -9.21 -8.40 -4.28
C ARG A 245 -8.12 -9.33 -4.83
N HIS A 246 -6.99 -9.44 -4.13
CA HIS A 246 -5.86 -10.30 -4.49
C HIS A 246 -6.15 -11.81 -4.51
N SER A 247 -7.36 -12.23 -4.10
CA SER A 247 -7.78 -13.63 -4.12
C SER A 247 -8.52 -14.05 -5.40
N MET A 248 -8.69 -13.17 -6.39
CA MET A 248 -9.52 -13.44 -7.58
C MET A 248 -8.98 -12.87 -8.92
N MET A 249 -7.67 -12.98 -9.19
CA MET A 249 -7.14 -12.84 -10.55
C MET A 249 -6.08 -13.89 -10.83
#